data_AF-A0A1Y1R9R2-F1
#
_entry.id   AF-A0A1Y1R9R2-F1
#
_cell.length_a   1.000
_cell.length_b   1.000
_cell.length_c   1.000
_cell.angle_alpha   90.00
_cell.angle_beta   90.00
_cell.angle_gamma   90.00
#
_symmetry.space_group_name_H-M   'P 1'
#
loop_
_entity.id
_entity.type
_entity.pdbx_description
1 polymer ?
#
loop_
_entity_poly.entity_id
_entity_poly.type
_entity_poly.pdbx_seq_one_letter_code
_entity_poly.pdbx_strand_id
1 'polypeptide(L)'
;MRILLLLILLLGILEARALDMKQIITLKIVKNIALRYPDSQGHTYEKVAMAICMSETHAGKAKFGDKQLLKKGIKQASYGVMQVRLATARFVAKTYRLKEVLWMNDTQLIKKLMHDIAFNAKIAVLYIVWLHEHSKNSFEAISRYNGGRVNRPYYKKVRKNLLYLSRYNI
;
A
#
# COMPACT_ATOMS: atom_id res chain seq x y z
N MET A 1 0.00 -44.61 21.91
CA MET A 1 0.36 -44.23 20.51
C MET A 1 -0.52 -43.17 19.87
N ARG A 2 -1.85 -43.13 20.09
CA ARG A 2 -2.75 -42.13 19.47
C ARG A 2 -2.54 -40.67 19.91
N ILE A 3 -2.11 -40.43 21.16
CA ILE A 3 -1.87 -39.08 21.70
C ILE A 3 -0.54 -38.48 21.18
N LEU A 4 0.46 -39.33 20.93
CA LEU A 4 1.76 -38.90 20.39
C LEU A 4 1.64 -38.42 18.93
N LEU A 5 0.75 -39.04 18.13
CA LEU A 5 0.41 -38.61 16.77
C LEU A 5 -0.35 -37.26 16.72
N LEU A 6 -1.15 -36.95 17.75
CA LEU A 6 -1.85 -35.66 17.87
C LEU A 6 -0.90 -34.49 18.24
N LEU A 7 0.16 -34.76 19.01
CA LEU A 7 1.21 -33.79 19.33
C LEU A 7 2.12 -33.49 18.13
N ILE A 8 2.39 -34.47 17.28
CA ILE A 8 3.18 -34.28 16.04
C ILE A 8 2.38 -33.52 14.97
N LEU A 9 1.05 -33.66 14.95
CA LEU A 9 0.19 -32.85 14.06
C LEU A 9 0.02 -31.39 14.54
N LEU A 10 0.17 -31.12 15.84
CA LEU A 10 0.12 -29.74 16.38
C LEU A 10 1.43 -28.97 16.21
N LEU A 11 2.53 -29.67 15.91
CA LEU A 11 3.80 -29.10 15.46
C LEU A 11 3.77 -28.76 13.96
N GLY A 12 2.59 -28.57 13.37
CA GLY A 12 2.42 -27.84 12.11
C GLY A 12 2.90 -26.42 12.29
N ILE A 13 4.22 -26.25 12.25
CA ILE A 13 4.95 -25.00 12.29
C ILE A 13 4.25 -24.09 11.29
N LEU A 14 3.60 -23.06 11.82
CA LEU A 14 3.29 -21.85 11.09
C LEU A 14 4.64 -21.31 10.61
N GLU A 15 5.12 -21.82 9.48
CA GLU A 15 6.20 -21.17 8.76
C GLU A 15 5.63 -19.83 8.32
N ALA A 16 5.89 -18.82 9.13
CA ALA A 16 5.73 -17.44 8.72
C ALA A 16 6.65 -17.26 7.53
N ARG A 17 6.11 -17.39 6.32
CA ARG A 17 6.86 -17.22 5.07
C ARG A 17 7.65 -15.93 5.18
N ALA A 18 8.98 -16.04 5.13
CA ALA A 18 9.85 -14.89 5.16
C ALA A 18 9.55 -13.97 3.97
N LEU A 19 9.79 -12.67 4.15
CA LEU A 19 9.80 -11.73 3.03
C LEU A 19 10.93 -12.08 2.07
N ASP A 20 10.65 -12.10 0.77
CA ASP A 20 11.71 -12.25 -0.22
C ASP A 20 12.39 -10.91 -0.54
N MET A 21 13.48 -10.97 -1.29
CA MET A 21 14.26 -9.78 -1.65
C MET A 21 13.45 -8.72 -2.40
N LYS A 22 12.54 -9.13 -3.29
CA LYS A 22 11.68 -8.19 -4.03
C LYS A 22 10.76 -7.42 -3.08
N GLN A 23 10.15 -8.13 -2.12
CA GLN A 23 9.32 -7.52 -1.11
C GLN A 23 10.12 -6.58 -0.22
N ILE A 24 11.29 -7.00 0.25
CA ILE A 24 12.17 -6.17 1.09
C ILE A 24 12.56 -4.89 0.35
N ILE A 25 13.01 -4.98 -0.91
CA ILE A 25 13.39 -3.81 -1.70
C ILE A 25 12.19 -2.87 -1.89
N THR A 26 11.02 -3.41 -2.25
CA THR A 26 9.80 -2.62 -2.42
C THR A 26 9.40 -1.89 -1.13
N LEU A 27 9.44 -2.60 0.01
CA LEU A 27 9.11 -2.02 1.31
C LEU A 27 10.12 -0.94 1.74
N LYS A 28 11.42 -1.14 1.49
CA LYS A 28 12.44 -0.10 1.73
C LYS A 28 12.21 1.15 0.90
N ILE A 29 11.84 1.00 -0.39
CA ILE A 29 11.49 2.14 -1.24
C ILE A 29 10.27 2.88 -0.66
N VAL A 30 9.20 2.14 -0.32
CA VAL A 30 7.98 2.73 0.26
C VAL A 30 8.28 3.44 1.58
N LYS A 31 9.06 2.83 2.47
CA LYS A 31 9.51 3.42 3.74
C LYS A 31 10.28 4.71 3.51
N ASN A 32 11.30 4.68 2.66
CA ASN A 32 12.16 5.82 2.39
C ASN A 32 11.40 6.99 1.74
N ILE A 33 10.41 6.70 0.91
CA ILE A 33 9.51 7.71 0.38
C ILE A 33 8.62 8.27 1.49
N ALA A 34 8.00 7.42 2.30
CA ALA A 34 7.11 7.84 3.38
C ALA A 34 7.79 8.74 4.42
N LEU A 35 9.06 8.48 4.73
CA LEU A 35 9.87 9.30 5.64
C LEU A 35 10.11 10.75 5.13
N ARG A 36 9.94 11.01 3.82
CA ARG A 36 10.17 12.34 3.22
C ARG A 36 8.95 13.24 3.22
N TYR A 37 7.77 12.70 3.54
CA TYR A 37 6.51 13.43 3.47
C TYR A 37 5.79 13.32 4.81
N PRO A 38 6.23 14.08 5.83
CA PRO A 38 5.48 14.19 7.07
C PRO A 38 4.17 14.96 6.87
N ASP A 39 3.23 14.79 7.79
CA ASP A 39 2.07 15.68 7.90
C ASP A 39 2.45 17.07 8.45
N SER A 40 1.46 17.95 8.56
CA SER A 40 1.58 19.28 9.16
C SER A 40 2.11 19.31 10.60
N GLN A 41 2.13 18.17 11.31
CA GLN A 41 2.66 18.03 12.66
C GLN A 41 4.04 17.35 12.70
N GLY A 42 4.61 17.00 11.55
CA GLY A 42 5.89 16.31 11.45
C GLY A 42 5.81 14.79 11.53
N HIS A 43 4.61 14.19 11.63
CA HIS A 43 4.49 12.73 11.70
C HIS A 43 4.62 12.09 10.32
N THR A 44 5.38 11.00 10.26
CA THR A 44 5.48 10.14 9.07
C THR A 44 4.62 8.89 9.22
N TYR A 45 4.28 8.30 8.08
CA TYR A 45 3.37 7.15 8.01
C TYR A 45 4.05 5.92 7.38
N GLU A 46 5.35 5.75 7.56
CA GLU A 46 6.15 4.73 6.87
C GLU A 46 5.71 3.30 7.18
N LYS A 47 5.39 3.01 8.45
CA LYS A 47 4.84 1.69 8.84
C LYS A 47 3.48 1.43 8.21
N VAL A 48 2.61 2.44 8.17
CA VAL A 48 1.28 2.35 7.56
C VAL A 48 1.41 2.16 6.05
N ALA A 49 2.26 2.93 5.39
CA ALA A 49 2.51 2.83 3.95
C ALA A 49 3.06 1.45 3.56
N MET A 50 4.04 0.92 4.31
CA MET A 50 4.55 -0.45 4.11
C MET A 50 3.46 -1.50 4.30
N ALA A 51 2.63 -1.38 5.33
CA ALA A 51 1.53 -2.33 5.58
C ALA A 51 0.44 -2.25 4.51
N ILE A 52 0.13 -1.06 3.98
CA ILE A 52 -0.74 -0.88 2.82
C ILE A 52 -0.11 -1.54 1.59
N CYS A 53 1.17 -1.35 1.31
CA CYS A 53 1.86 -2.01 0.19
C CYS A 53 1.76 -3.55 0.26
N MET A 54 1.95 -4.12 1.46
CA MET A 54 1.72 -5.55 1.71
C MET A 54 0.26 -5.95 1.46
N SER A 55 -0.69 -5.11 1.88
CA SER A 55 -2.12 -5.37 1.75
C SER A 55 -2.59 -5.30 0.30
N GLU A 56 -2.04 -4.41 -0.49
CA GLU A 56 -2.44 -4.19 -1.87
C GLU A 56 -1.84 -5.24 -2.80
N THR A 57 -0.53 -5.50 -2.69
CA THR A 57 0.17 -6.30 -3.69
C THR A 57 1.12 -7.35 -3.13
N HIS A 58 1.08 -7.60 -1.82
CA HIS A 58 2.11 -8.35 -1.12
C HIS A 58 3.51 -7.76 -1.40
N ALA A 59 3.63 -6.43 -1.37
CA ALA A 59 4.85 -5.70 -1.71
C ALA A 59 5.41 -6.05 -3.10
N GLY A 60 4.55 -5.96 -4.12
CA GLY A 60 4.93 -6.14 -5.52
C GLY A 60 5.04 -7.59 -5.98
N LYS A 61 4.70 -8.58 -5.15
CA LYS A 61 4.70 -9.99 -5.56
C LYS A 61 3.61 -10.31 -6.57
N ALA A 62 2.39 -9.83 -6.33
CA ALA A 62 1.30 -10.13 -7.23
C ALA A 62 1.29 -9.16 -8.43
N LYS A 63 1.02 -9.71 -9.63
CA LYS A 63 1.02 -8.97 -10.90
C LYS A 63 -0.30 -8.18 -11.02
N PHE A 64 -0.24 -6.85 -11.15
CA PHE A 64 -1.44 -6.01 -11.23
C PHE A 64 -1.30 -4.86 -12.22
N GLY A 65 -2.46 -4.41 -12.73
CA GLY A 65 -2.61 -3.46 -13.84
C GLY A 65 -3.46 -4.10 -14.92
N ASP A 66 -2.86 -4.96 -15.74
CA ASP A 66 -3.46 -5.48 -16.99
C ASP A 66 -4.79 -6.21 -16.78
N LYS A 67 -4.88 -7.11 -15.81
CA LYS A 67 -6.14 -7.83 -15.53
C LYS A 67 -7.27 -6.90 -15.05
N GLN A 68 -6.95 -5.83 -14.32
CA GLN A 68 -7.95 -4.88 -13.86
C GLN A 68 -8.35 -3.92 -14.97
N LEU A 69 -7.40 -3.53 -15.83
CA LEU A 69 -7.67 -2.76 -17.03
C LEU A 69 -8.69 -3.47 -17.92
N LEU A 70 -8.48 -4.77 -18.16
CA LEU A 70 -9.40 -5.59 -18.95
C LEU A 70 -10.80 -5.71 -18.30
N LYS A 71 -10.88 -5.79 -16.97
CA LYS A 71 -12.15 -6.02 -16.26
C LYS A 71 -12.96 -4.75 -15.94
N LYS A 72 -12.28 -3.66 -15.57
CA LYS A 72 -12.91 -2.42 -15.03
C LYS A 72 -12.73 -1.20 -15.93
N GLY A 73 -11.90 -1.31 -16.96
CA GLY A 73 -11.49 -0.18 -17.76
C GLY A 73 -10.48 0.74 -17.07
N ILE A 74 -9.85 1.58 -17.87
CA ILE A 74 -8.72 2.44 -17.48
C ILE A 74 -9.05 3.40 -16.32
N LYS A 75 -10.24 3.98 -16.31
CA LYS A 75 -10.59 5.01 -15.30
C LYS A 75 -10.85 4.44 -13.90
N GLN A 76 -11.19 3.16 -13.79
CA GLN A 76 -11.59 2.52 -12.52
C GLN A 76 -10.52 1.58 -11.94
N ALA A 77 -9.47 1.27 -12.72
CA ALA A 77 -8.39 0.41 -12.28
C ALA A 77 -7.44 1.12 -11.29
N SER A 78 -6.77 0.30 -10.48
CA SER A 78 -5.73 0.68 -9.53
C SER A 78 -4.37 0.19 -10.02
N TYR A 79 -3.33 1.01 -9.86
CA TYR A 79 -2.03 0.83 -10.54
C TYR A 79 -0.86 0.69 -9.56
N GLY A 80 0.12 -0.14 -9.94
CA GLY A 80 1.40 -0.28 -9.23
C GLY A 80 1.29 -1.00 -7.89
N VAL A 81 2.38 -0.95 -7.12
CA VAL A 81 2.55 -1.68 -5.85
C VAL A 81 1.66 -1.17 -4.71
N MET A 82 1.20 0.08 -4.81
CA MET A 82 0.29 0.74 -3.87
C MET A 82 -1.17 0.80 -4.37
N GLN A 83 -1.46 0.27 -5.57
CA GLN A 83 -2.81 0.22 -6.15
C GLN A 83 -3.49 1.60 -6.22
N VAL A 84 -2.75 2.62 -6.64
CA VAL A 84 -3.23 4.00 -6.79
C VAL A 84 -4.13 4.13 -8.01
N ARG A 85 -5.32 4.74 -7.87
CA ARG A 85 -6.20 5.05 -9.01
C ARG A 85 -5.73 6.32 -9.72
N LEU A 86 -6.03 6.42 -11.02
CA LEU A 86 -5.79 7.63 -11.80
C LEU A 86 -6.42 8.88 -11.14
N ALA A 87 -7.68 8.77 -10.72
CA ALA A 87 -8.38 9.86 -10.03
C ALA A 87 -7.68 10.30 -8.73
N THR A 88 -7.17 9.34 -7.95
CA THR A 88 -6.38 9.63 -6.73
C THR A 88 -5.09 10.37 -7.07
N ALA A 89 -4.37 9.93 -8.10
CA ALA A 89 -3.15 10.61 -8.54
C ALA A 89 -3.42 12.05 -9.00
N ARG A 90 -4.50 12.28 -9.74
CA ARG A 90 -4.95 13.63 -10.13
C ARG A 90 -5.35 14.49 -8.94
N PHE A 91 -6.07 13.92 -7.98
CA PHE A 91 -6.43 14.59 -6.74
C PHE A 91 -5.17 15.03 -5.98
N VAL A 92 -4.27 14.10 -5.68
CA VAL A 92 -3.00 14.38 -4.99
C VAL A 92 -2.19 15.45 -5.73
N ALA A 93 -2.10 15.36 -7.06
CA ALA A 93 -1.37 16.34 -7.86
C ALA A 93 -1.92 17.75 -7.72
N LYS A 94 -3.24 17.91 -7.67
CA LYS A 94 -3.89 19.22 -7.45
C LYS A 94 -3.66 19.71 -6.02
N THR A 95 -3.89 18.85 -5.02
CA THR A 95 -3.72 19.18 -3.60
C THR A 95 -2.31 19.63 -3.27
N TYR A 96 -1.29 18.92 -3.77
CA TYR A 96 0.13 19.17 -3.48
C TYR A 96 0.89 19.88 -4.61
N ARG A 97 0.18 20.40 -5.62
CA ARG A 97 0.76 21.15 -6.76
C ARG A 97 1.92 20.43 -7.48
N LEU A 98 1.77 19.11 -7.70
CA LEU A 98 2.80 18.29 -8.36
C LEU A 98 2.84 18.56 -9.87
N LYS A 99 3.63 19.55 -10.30
CA LYS A 99 3.73 19.98 -11.71
C LYS A 99 3.98 18.83 -12.67
N GLU A 100 4.87 17.90 -12.31
CA GLU A 100 5.18 16.71 -13.12
C GLU A 100 3.92 15.90 -13.45
N VAL A 101 2.99 15.75 -12.51
CA VAL A 101 1.76 14.95 -12.70
C VAL A 101 0.70 15.75 -13.44
N LEU A 102 0.61 17.06 -13.19
CA LEU A 102 -0.37 17.95 -13.82
C LEU A 102 -0.15 18.06 -15.34
N TRP A 103 1.09 17.92 -15.81
CA TRP A 103 1.43 17.97 -17.24
C TRP A 103 1.38 16.62 -17.96
N MET A 104 1.28 15.50 -17.24
CA MET A 104 1.11 14.18 -17.87
C MET A 104 -0.31 13.98 -18.38
N ASN A 105 -0.47 13.44 -19.57
CA ASN A 105 -1.74 12.85 -20.00
C ASN A 105 -2.02 11.53 -19.24
N ASP A 106 -3.24 11.01 -19.35
CA ASP A 106 -3.66 9.83 -18.58
C ASP A 106 -2.79 8.60 -18.88
N THR A 107 -2.44 8.36 -20.15
CA THR A 107 -1.58 7.25 -20.57
C THR A 107 -0.19 7.34 -19.96
N GLN A 108 0.43 8.53 -20.00
CA GLN A 108 1.73 8.78 -19.39
C GLN A 108 1.69 8.55 -17.87
N LEU A 109 0.66 9.07 -17.21
CA LEU A 109 0.49 8.94 -15.77
C LEU A 109 0.28 7.49 -15.36
N ILE A 110 -0.56 6.74 -16.08
CA ILE A 110 -0.79 5.31 -15.82
C ILE A 110 0.49 4.52 -16.00
N LYS A 111 1.22 4.74 -17.10
CA LYS A 111 2.51 4.07 -17.36
C LYS A 111 3.48 4.33 -16.21
N LYS A 112 3.58 5.58 -15.73
CA LYS A 112 4.44 5.92 -14.60
C LYS A 112 3.95 5.27 -13.30
N LEU A 113 2.65 5.31 -13.00
CA LEU A 113 2.08 4.63 -11.83
C LEU A 113 2.30 3.11 -11.82
N MET A 114 2.33 2.47 -13.00
CA MET A 114 2.52 1.02 -13.12
C MET A 114 3.98 0.60 -12.96
N HIS A 115 4.92 1.35 -13.55
CA HIS A 115 6.30 0.89 -13.71
C HIS A 115 7.30 1.59 -12.79
N ASP A 116 6.99 2.78 -12.27
CA ASP A 116 7.85 3.53 -11.36
C ASP A 116 7.36 3.35 -9.91
N ILE A 117 8.00 2.43 -9.18
CA ILE A 117 7.65 2.08 -7.80
C ILE A 117 7.77 3.30 -6.88
N ALA A 118 8.83 4.09 -7.03
CA ALA A 118 9.06 5.26 -6.17
C ALA A 118 8.00 6.34 -6.41
N PHE A 119 7.63 6.58 -7.67
CA PHE A 119 6.55 7.49 -8.02
C PHE A 119 5.19 6.99 -7.52
N ASN A 120 4.87 5.72 -7.71
CA ASN A 120 3.64 5.12 -7.21
C ASN A 120 3.54 5.23 -5.67
N ALA A 121 4.64 4.97 -4.97
CA ALA A 121 4.76 5.17 -3.53
C ALA A 121 4.59 6.65 -3.13
N LYS A 122 5.19 7.60 -3.84
CA LYS A 122 5.07 9.04 -3.55
C LYS A 122 3.62 9.49 -3.59
N ILE A 123 2.88 9.13 -4.64
CA ILE A 123 1.46 9.50 -4.76
C ILE A 123 0.63 8.86 -3.64
N ALA A 124 0.85 7.57 -3.36
CA ALA A 124 0.15 6.87 -2.28
C ALA A 124 0.42 7.47 -0.90
N VAL A 125 1.68 7.81 -0.60
CA VAL A 125 2.10 8.41 0.67
C VAL A 125 1.47 9.78 0.86
N LEU A 126 1.53 10.66 -0.14
CA LEU A 126 0.88 11.98 -0.06
C LEU A 126 -0.64 11.86 0.15
N TYR A 127 -1.25 10.82 -0.43
CA TYR A 127 -2.66 10.52 -0.17
C TYR A 127 -2.89 10.01 1.26
N ILE A 128 -2.03 9.14 1.80
CA ILE A 128 -2.08 8.67 3.19
C ILE A 128 -1.96 9.84 4.16
N VAL A 129 -1.00 10.75 3.95
CA VAL A 129 -0.84 11.98 4.74
C VAL A 129 -2.14 12.78 4.73
N TRP A 130 -2.66 13.08 3.54
CA TRP A 130 -3.91 13.83 3.41
C TRP A 130 -5.07 13.14 4.13
N LEU A 131 -5.19 11.82 4.01
CA LEU A 131 -6.23 11.05 4.68
C LEU A 131 -6.11 11.11 6.20
N HIS A 132 -4.91 11.06 6.76
CA HIS A 132 -4.70 11.15 8.19
C HIS A 132 -5.02 12.54 8.75
N GLU A 133 -4.68 13.60 8.02
CA GLU A 133 -5.05 14.97 8.40
C GLU A 133 -6.56 15.23 8.34
N HIS A 134 -7.28 14.51 7.47
CA HIS A 134 -8.69 14.77 7.19
C HIS A 134 -9.63 13.68 7.71
N SER A 135 -9.16 12.79 8.58
CA SER A 135 -9.97 11.70 9.17
C SER A 135 -10.01 11.82 10.68
N LYS A 136 -11.08 11.31 11.30
CA LYS A 136 -11.24 11.38 12.76
C LYS A 136 -10.22 10.53 13.52
N ASN A 137 -9.72 9.47 12.89
CA ASN A 137 -8.77 8.53 13.47
C ASN A 137 -8.09 7.67 12.39
N SER A 138 -7.10 6.89 12.81
CA SER A 138 -6.34 5.96 11.96
C SER A 138 -7.24 4.91 11.27
N PHE A 139 -8.31 4.46 11.92
CA PHE A 139 -9.25 3.50 11.33
C PHE A 139 -9.95 4.09 10.10
N GLU A 140 -10.47 5.31 10.20
CA GLU A 140 -11.10 6.01 9.09
C GLU A 140 -10.08 6.32 7.99
N ALA A 141 -8.87 6.80 8.33
CA ALA A 141 -7.83 7.11 7.35
C ALA A 141 -7.46 5.87 6.51
N ILE A 142 -7.17 4.74 7.15
CA ILE A 142 -6.84 3.49 6.47
C ILE A 142 -8.03 2.94 5.67
N SER A 143 -9.26 3.06 6.20
CA SER A 143 -10.47 2.63 5.48
C SER A 143 -10.66 3.41 4.17
N ARG A 144 -10.45 4.73 4.23
CA ARG A 144 -10.63 5.64 3.10
C ARG A 144 -9.60 5.44 1.99
N TYR A 145 -8.43 4.90 2.32
CA TYR A 145 -7.44 4.53 1.32
C TYR A 145 -8.01 3.55 0.29
N ASN A 146 -8.73 2.51 0.76
CA ASN A 146 -9.23 1.45 -0.11
C ASN A 146 -10.61 1.72 -0.73
N GLY A 147 -11.53 2.40 -0.02
CA GLY A 147 -12.85 2.61 -0.61
C GLY A 147 -13.98 3.23 0.22
N GLY A 148 -13.72 3.83 1.39
CA GLY A 148 -14.77 4.54 2.12
C GLY A 148 -14.44 4.82 3.59
N ARG A 149 -15.31 5.55 4.29
CA ARG A 149 -15.07 5.94 5.71
C ARG A 149 -15.02 4.75 6.67
N VAL A 150 -15.68 3.64 6.31
CA VAL A 150 -15.75 2.42 7.12
C VAL A 150 -15.41 1.21 6.26
N ASN A 151 -14.25 0.60 6.49
CA ASN A 151 -13.84 -0.63 5.82
C ASN A 151 -13.09 -1.54 6.80
N ARG A 152 -13.85 -2.18 7.69
CA ARG A 152 -13.31 -3.08 8.72
C ARG A 152 -12.45 -4.23 8.15
N PRO A 153 -12.85 -4.91 7.06
CA PRO A 153 -12.02 -5.98 6.49
C PRO A 153 -10.65 -5.47 6.05
N TYR A 154 -10.60 -4.34 5.33
CA TYR A 154 -9.33 -3.78 4.87
C TYR A 154 -8.46 -3.29 6.03
N TYR A 155 -9.05 -2.60 7.01
CA TYR A 155 -8.33 -2.17 8.20
C TYR A 155 -7.70 -3.36 8.96
N LYS A 156 -8.46 -4.45 9.16
CA LYS A 156 -7.94 -5.67 9.80
C LYS A 156 -6.77 -6.26 9.00
N LYS A 157 -6.85 -6.26 7.67
CA LYS A 157 -5.76 -6.71 6.79
C LYS A 157 -4.49 -5.86 6.98
N VAL A 158 -4.62 -4.54 6.99
CA VAL A 158 -3.49 -3.62 7.21
C VAL A 158 -2.90 -3.79 8.60
N ARG A 159 -3.72 -3.92 9.66
CA ARG A 159 -3.25 -4.18 11.03
C ARG A 159 -2.49 -5.50 11.15
N LYS A 160 -2.96 -6.57 10.49
CA LYS A 160 -2.23 -7.84 10.44
C LYS A 160 -0.85 -7.66 9.80
N ASN A 161 -0.78 -6.89 8.71
CA ASN A 161 0.49 -6.62 8.04
C ASN A 161 1.42 -5.71 8.87
N LEU A 162 0.89 -4.77 9.65
CA LEU A 162 1.69 -3.99 10.61
C LEU A 162 2.38 -4.91 11.64
N LEU A 163 1.61 -5.85 12.23
CA LEU A 163 2.14 -6.82 13.20
C LEU A 163 3.14 -7.81 12.57
N TYR A 164 2.94 -8.16 11.30
CA TYR A 164 3.87 -9.02 10.59
C TYR A 164 5.18 -8.27 10.30
N LEU A 165 5.09 -7.03 9.82
CA LEU A 165 6.24 -6.19 9.49
C LEU A 165 7.05 -5.76 10.73
N SER A 166 6.44 -5.66 11.90
CA SER A 166 7.17 -5.32 13.14
C SER A 166 8.21 -6.37 13.56
N ARG A 167 8.17 -7.56 12.94
CA ARG A 167 9.17 -8.62 13.13
C ARG A 167 10.42 -8.43 12.28
N TYR A 168 10.40 -7.47 11.36
CA TYR A 168 11.49 -7.20 10.43
C TYR A 168 12.07 -5.81 10.70
N ASN A 169 13.39 -5.69 10.69
CA ASN A 169 14.09 -4.40 10.75
C ASN A 169 14.25 -3.82 9.33
N ILE A 170 13.11 -3.49 8.70
CA ILE A 170 13.04 -2.83 7.38
C ILE A 170 12.97 -1.34 7.58
#